data_AF-A0A2L2TL71-F1
#
_entry.id   AF-A0A2L2TL71-F1
#
_cell.length_a   1.000
_cell.length_b   1.000
_cell.length_c   1.000
_cell.angle_alpha   90.00
_cell.angle_beta   90.00
_cell.angle_gamma   90.00
#
_symmetry.space_group_name_H-M   'P 1'
#
loop_
_entity.id
_entity.type
_entity.pdbx_description
1 polymer ?
#
loop_
_entity_poly.entity_id
_entity_poly.type
_entity_poly.pdbx_seq_one_letter_code
_entity_poly.pdbx_strand_id
1 'polypeptide(L)' 'MDDSLWTWPAWKFDMKKEDLFTKLHDQYNTYPSPIQDNEAFYHDISEISYEAQSTAEFHHLASNRR' A
#
# COMPACT_ATOMS: atom_id res chain seq x y z
N MET A 1 20.98 -3.28 -7.41
CA MET A 1 20.02 -3.68 -8.46
C MET A 1 18.92 -4.37 -7.67
N ASP A 2 18.08 -3.58 -7.00
CA ASP A 2 17.16 -4.09 -5.98
C ASP A 2 15.83 -3.34 -6.07
N ASP A 3 15.33 -3.19 -7.30
CA ASP A 3 14.02 -2.61 -7.62
C ASP A 3 12.86 -3.60 -7.37
N SER A 4 13.12 -4.71 -6.67
CA SER A 4 12.15 -5.80 -6.45
C SER A 4 11.38 -5.70 -5.14
N LEU A 5 11.88 -4.99 -4.12
CA LEU A 5 11.17 -4.86 -2.82
C LEU A 5 9.91 -3.99 -2.92
N TRP A 6 9.79 -3.16 -3.96
CA TRP A 6 8.72 -2.18 -4.14
C TRP A 6 7.65 -2.67 -5.15
N THR A 7 7.77 -3.92 -5.62
CA THR A 7 6.91 -4.49 -6.66
C THR A 7 5.74 -5.26 -6.05
N TRP A 8 4.73 -4.53 -5.58
CA TRP A 8 3.42 -5.10 -5.22
C TRP A 8 2.55 -5.37 -6.46
N PRO A 9 1.62 -6.34 -6.41
CA PRO A 9 0.76 -6.70 -7.54
C PRO A 9 -0.39 -5.70 -7.77
N ALA A 10 -0.07 -4.41 -7.94
CA ALA A 10 -1.05 -3.33 -8.16
C ALA A 10 -2.00 -3.61 -9.34
N TRP A 11 -1.47 -4.28 -10.38
CA TRP A 11 -2.23 -4.70 -11.56
C TRP A 11 -3.42 -5.62 -11.24
N LYS A 12 -3.37 -6.34 -10.12
CA LYS A 12 -4.47 -7.21 -9.65
C LYS A 12 -5.67 -6.41 -9.15
N PHE A 13 -5.44 -5.18 -8.71
CA PHE A 13 -6.44 -4.30 -8.12
C PHE A 13 -6.93 -3.22 -9.09
N ASP A 14 -6.53 -3.31 -10.37
CA ASP A 14 -6.70 -2.24 -11.36
C ASP A 14 -6.05 -0.91 -10.92
N MET A 15 -4.97 -1.01 -10.14
CA MET A 15 -4.22 0.13 -9.61
C MET A 15 -2.85 0.24 -10.25
N LYS A 16 -2.30 1.46 -10.29
CA LYS A 16 -0.89 1.66 -10.62
C LYS A 16 -0.05 1.59 -9.36
N LYS A 17 1.20 1.15 -9.51
CA LYS A 17 2.15 1.20 -8.38
C LYS A 17 2.27 2.63 -7.83
N GLU A 18 2.17 3.62 -8.70
CA GLU A 18 2.19 5.06 -8.36
C GLU A 18 0.97 5.53 -7.56
N ASP A 19 -0.20 4.89 -7.71
CA ASP A 19 -1.38 5.18 -6.89
C ASP A 19 -1.12 4.85 -5.42
N LEU A 20 -0.15 3.98 -5.12
CA LEU A 20 0.27 3.69 -3.75
C LEU A 20 0.88 4.93 -3.07
N PHE A 21 1.77 5.62 -3.79
CA PHE A 21 2.53 6.77 -3.29
C PHE A 21 1.71 8.06 -3.28
N THR A 22 0.68 8.11 -4.13
CA THR A 22 -0.17 9.29 -4.28
C THR A 22 -1.50 9.07 -3.56
N LYS A 23 -2.40 8.25 -4.11
CA LYS A 23 -3.75 8.08 -3.58
C LYS A 23 -3.80 7.34 -2.25
N LEU A 24 -3.13 6.18 -2.12
CA LEU A 24 -3.13 5.43 -0.87
C LEU A 24 -2.40 6.20 0.23
N HIS A 25 -1.24 6.76 -0.09
CA HIS A 25 -0.53 7.61 0.85
C HIS A 25 -1.40 8.80 1.28
N ASP A 26 -2.04 9.53 0.37
CA ASP A 26 -2.94 10.65 0.72
C ASP A 26 -4.18 10.21 1.54
N GLN A 27 -4.77 9.06 1.18
CA GLN A 27 -6.00 8.55 1.76
C GLN A 27 -5.81 7.89 3.13
N TYR A 28 -4.68 7.22 3.37
CA TYR A 28 -4.37 6.55 4.64
C TYR A 28 -3.41 7.36 5.53
N ASN A 29 -2.48 8.11 4.94
CA ASN A 29 -1.56 9.00 5.65
C ASN A 29 -2.19 10.38 5.91
N THR A 30 -3.46 10.41 6.34
CA THR A 30 -4.15 11.65 6.75
C THR A 30 -3.62 12.17 8.11
N TYR A 31 -2.66 11.49 8.73
CA TYR A 31 -1.97 11.95 9.93
C TYR A 31 -0.55 12.36 9.56
N PRO A 32 -0.24 13.67 9.45
CA PRO A 32 1.11 14.14 9.17
C PRO A 32 1.99 13.92 10.41
N SER A 33 2.37 12.67 10.65
CA SER A 33 3.41 12.30 11.60
C SER A 33 4.71 12.20 10.83
N PRO A 34 5.76 12.97 11.17
CA PRO A 34 7.04 13.00 10.46
C PRO A 34 7.88 11.69 10.59
N ILE A 35 7.27 10.63 11.12
CA ILE A 35 7.92 9.38 11.54
C ILE A 35 7.33 8.16 10.81
N GLN A 36 6.45 8.36 9.82
CA GLN A 36 5.99 7.25 8.99
C GLN A 36 7.14 6.85 8.05
N ASP A 37 7.91 5.84 8.47
CA ASP A 37 8.84 5.13 7.59
C ASP A 37 8.07 4.66 6.36
N ASN A 38 8.31 5.32 5.22
CA ASN A 38 7.69 4.95 3.95
C ASN A 38 7.93 3.47 3.64
N GLU A 39 9.10 2.94 4.01
CA GLU A 39 9.47 1.53 3.89
C GLU A 39 8.53 0.58 4.66
N ALA A 40 8.16 0.93 5.90
CA ALA A 40 7.24 0.12 6.70
C ALA A 40 5.84 0.09 6.07
N PHE A 41 5.38 1.22 5.53
CA PHE A 41 4.12 1.29 4.79
C PHE A 41 4.17 0.44 3.51
N TYR A 42 5.26 0.47 2.74
CA TYR A 42 5.39 -0.38 1.55
C TYR A 42 5.36 -1.86 1.90
N HIS A 43 6.04 -2.26 2.98
CA HIS A 43 6.04 -3.65 3.44
C HIS A 43 4.62 -4.10 3.81
N ASP A 44 3.91 -3.32 4.63
CA ASP A 44 2.56 -3.66 5.06
C ASP A 44 1.59 -3.75 3.88
N ILE A 45 1.64 -2.77 2.97
CA ILE A 45 0.79 -2.77 1.78
C ILE A 45 1.13 -3.93 0.84
N SER A 46 2.41 -4.26 0.66
CA SER A 46 2.83 -5.41 -0.14
C SER A 46 2.27 -6.71 0.44
N GLU A 47 2.40 -6.92 1.76
CA GLU A 47 1.81 -8.08 2.45
C GLU A 47 0.29 -8.14 2.31
N ILE A 48 -0.41 -7.03 2.53
CA ILE A 48 -1.87 -6.93 2.31
C ILE A 48 -2.22 -7.26 0.87
N SER A 49 -1.39 -6.89 -0.09
CA SER A 49 -1.64 -7.12 -1.51
C SER A 49 -1.48 -8.58 -1.91
N TYR A 50 -0.62 -9.31 -1.21
CA TYR A 50 -0.50 -10.75 -1.36
C TYR A 50 -1.66 -11.49 -0.70
N GLU A 51 -2.13 -11.00 0.45
CA GLU A 51 -3.28 -11.54 1.17
C GLU A 51 -4.61 -11.25 0.46
N ALA A 52 -4.82 -10.00 0.07
CA ALA A 52 -6.03 -9.53 -0.60
C ALA A 52 -6.13 -10.10 -2.02
N GLN A 53 -7.30 -10.62 -2.35
CA GLN A 53 -7.60 -11.07 -3.71
C GLN A 53 -8.39 -10.06 -4.54
N SER A 54 -8.96 -9.04 -3.89
CA SER A 54 -9.79 -8.02 -4.51
C SER A 54 -9.49 -6.63 -3.95
N THR A 55 -9.76 -5.59 -4.75
CA THR A 55 -9.53 -4.18 -4.35
C THR A 55 -10.32 -3.82 -3.10
N ALA A 56 -11.55 -4.34 -2.95
CA ALA A 56 -12.37 -4.13 -1.76
C ALA A 56 -11.73 -4.70 -0.47
N GLU A 57 -11.18 -5.92 -0.52
CA GLU A 57 -10.47 -6.52 0.62
C GLU A 57 -9.18 -5.79 0.92
N PHE A 58 -8.47 -5.38 -0.12
CA PHE A 58 -7.26 -4.57 0.01
C PHE A 58 -7.53 -3.28 0.78
N HIS A 59 -8.58 -2.53 0.40
CA HIS A 59 -8.99 -1.33 1.13
C HIS A 59 -9.44 -1.63 2.56
N HIS A 60 -10.14 -2.75 2.77
CA HIS A 60 -10.59 -3.15 4.11
C HIS A 60 -9.40 -3.46 5.04
N LEU A 61 -8.44 -4.27 4.56
CA LEU A 61 -7.25 -4.65 5.31
C LEU A 61 -6.33 -3.46 5.58
N ALA A 62 -6.08 -2.60 4.57
CA ALA A 62 -5.29 -1.39 4.72
C ALA A 62 -5.94 -0.38 5.68
N SER A 63 -7.27 -0.24 5.65
CA SER A 63 -7.98 0.64 6.59
C SER A 63 -8.07 0.08 8.01
N ASN A 64 -7.99 -1.25 8.19
CA ASN A 64 -8.13 -1.91 9.48
C ASN A 64 -6.80 -2.04 10.26
N ARG A 65 -5.67 -1.66 9.65
CA ARG A 65 -4.31 -1.69 10.27
C ARG A 65 -4.02 -0.49 11.18
N ARG A 66 -5.02 0.35 11.49
CA ARG A 66 -4.89 1.54 12.34
C ARG A 66 -5.18 1.26 13.82
#